data_AF-A0A4R6RXR1-F1
#
_entry.id   AF-A0A4R6RXR1-F1
#
_cell.length_a   1.000
_cell.length_b   1.000
_cell.length_c   1.000
_cell.angle_alpha   90.00
_cell.angle_beta   90.00
_cell.angle_gamma   90.00
#
_symmetry.space_group_name_H-M   'P 1'
#
loop_
_entity.id
_entity.type
_entity.pdbx_description
1 polymer ?
#
loop_
_entity_poly.entity_id
_entity_poly.type
_entity_poly.pdbx_seq_one_letter_code
_entity_poly.pdbx_strand_id
1 'polypeptide(L)'
;MNNLLALDPGSDKVGTAVLSYTKEEKEKTIVKKEELLDHLAEIFNNYQIKEIIIGDGTGADSVKEMVSSRYSDLKITMVAEEYTTEEAQARYLKEKPMSNYEKLLRKVVSWKLKKPLDDYAALIIGEKYLDKLDKID
;
A
#
# COMPACT_ATOMS: atom_id res chain seq x y z
N MET A 1 -7.16 1.76 18.49
CA MET A 1 -6.12 2.42 17.64
C MET A 1 -6.70 2.56 16.26
N ASN A 2 -6.61 3.74 15.66
CA ASN A 2 -7.11 3.97 14.31
C ASN A 2 -6.04 3.57 13.30
N ASN A 3 -6.43 2.88 12.25
CA ASN A 3 -5.55 2.44 11.17
C ASN A 3 -5.99 3.10 9.86
N LEU A 4 -5.06 3.13 8.90
CA LEU A 4 -5.35 3.43 7.51
C LEU A 4 -5.26 2.14 6.70
N LEU A 5 -6.05 2.09 5.63
CA LEU A 5 -5.96 1.04 4.64
C LEU A 5 -5.44 1.63 3.33
N ALA A 6 -4.31 1.11 2.84
CA ALA A 6 -3.78 1.48 1.54
C ALA A 6 -4.10 0.40 0.50
N LEU A 7 -4.49 0.83 -0.70
CA LEU A 7 -4.80 0.00 -1.84
C LEU A 7 -3.91 0.39 -3.01
N ASP A 8 -3.31 -0.62 -3.64
CA ASP A 8 -2.57 -0.49 -4.90
C ASP A 8 -3.34 -1.20 -6.02
N PRO A 9 -4.10 -0.46 -6.84
CA PRO A 9 -4.89 -1.02 -7.92
C PRO A 9 -4.01 -1.54 -9.06
N GLY A 10 -4.29 -2.77 -9.50
CA GLY A 10 -3.83 -3.33 -10.77
C GLY A 10 -4.99 -3.70 -11.68
N SER A 11 -4.66 -4.23 -12.87
CA SER A 11 -5.66 -4.68 -13.85
C SER A 11 -6.59 -5.75 -13.29
N ASP A 12 -6.04 -6.80 -12.68
CA ASP A 12 -6.79 -7.96 -12.20
C ASP A 12 -6.67 -8.21 -10.68
N LYS A 13 -5.69 -7.57 -10.04
CA LYS A 13 -5.37 -7.74 -8.63
C LYS A 13 -5.23 -6.39 -7.95
N VAL A 14 -5.38 -6.39 -6.63
CA VAL A 14 -5.23 -5.21 -5.80
C VAL A 14 -4.34 -5.58 -4.61
N GLY A 15 -3.24 -4.85 -4.46
CA GLY A 15 -2.44 -4.90 -3.25
C GLY A 15 -3.16 -4.17 -2.12
N THR A 16 -3.15 -4.73 -0.92
CA THR A 16 -3.77 -4.14 0.27
C THR A 16 -2.77 -4.11 1.41
N ALA A 17 -2.77 -3.03 2.18
CA ALA A 17 -1.94 -2.90 3.38
C ALA A 17 -2.66 -2.11 4.47
N VAL A 18 -2.71 -2.65 5.68
CA VAL A 18 -3.21 -1.96 6.88
C VAL A 18 -2.02 -1.42 7.65
N LEU A 19 -2.02 -0.12 7.92
CA LEU A 19 -0.99 0.52 8.73
C LEU A 19 -1.62 1.30 9.89
N SER A 20 -0.92 1.34 11.03
CA SER A 20 -1.21 2.33 12.05
C SER A 20 -0.74 3.72 11.58
N TYR A 21 -1.26 4.79 12.20
CA TYR A 21 -0.72 6.16 11.99
C TYR A 21 0.73 6.33 12.48
N THR A 22 1.29 5.37 13.20
CA THR A 22 2.72 5.33 13.58
C THR A 22 3.56 4.55 12.57
N LYS A 23 3.03 4.28 11.36
CA LYS A 23 3.68 3.54 10.25
C LYS A 23 3.99 2.08 10.57
N GLU A 24 3.30 1.48 11.54
CA GLU A 24 3.43 0.05 11.83
C GLU A 24 2.57 -0.75 10.84
N GLU A 25 3.19 -1.66 10.07
CA GLU A 25 2.49 -2.64 9.23
C GLU A 25 1.71 -3.61 10.13
N LYS A 26 0.38 -3.67 9.94
CA LYS A 26 -0.49 -4.63 10.64
C LYS A 26 -0.82 -5.83 9.77
N GLU A 27 -1.09 -5.58 8.50
CA GLU A 27 -1.44 -6.63 7.55
C GLU A 27 -1.08 -6.18 6.13
N LYS A 28 -0.71 -7.14 5.28
CA LYS A 28 -0.47 -6.92 3.86
C LYS A 28 -0.84 -8.16 3.05
N THR A 29 -1.70 -7.97 2.05
CA THR A 29 -2.26 -9.05 1.23
C THR A 29 -2.51 -8.58 -0.19
N ILE A 30 -2.31 -9.45 -1.19
CA ILE A 30 -2.73 -9.22 -2.57
C ILE A 30 -3.95 -10.08 -2.85
N VAL A 31 -5.04 -9.45 -3.28
CA VAL A 31 -6.28 -10.14 -3.62
C VAL A 31 -6.62 -9.92 -5.08
N LYS A 32 -7.45 -10.80 -5.66
CA LYS A 32 -8.05 -10.50 -6.95
C LYS A 32 -9.06 -9.38 -6.79
N LYS A 33 -9.28 -8.61 -7.86
CA LYS A 33 -10.26 -7.52 -7.86
C LYS A 33 -11.68 -8.00 -7.52
N GLU A 34 -12.05 -9.20 -7.96
CA GLU A 34 -13.35 -9.83 -7.67
C GLU A 34 -13.53 -10.20 -6.18
N GLU A 35 -12.44 -10.47 -5.46
CA GLU A 35 -12.42 -10.84 -4.04
C GLU A 35 -12.24 -9.62 -3.12
N LEU A 36 -12.03 -8.42 -3.69
CA LEU A 36 -11.65 -7.22 -2.94
C LEU A 36 -12.69 -6.85 -1.89
N LEU A 37 -13.97 -6.79 -2.24
CA LEU A 37 -15.01 -6.32 -1.32
C LEU A 37 -15.18 -7.24 -0.10
N ASP A 38 -15.02 -8.54 -0.29
CA ASP A 38 -15.08 -9.54 0.78
C ASP A 38 -13.87 -9.40 1.70
N HIS A 39 -12.67 -9.27 1.12
CA HIS A 39 -11.44 -8.99 1.88
C HIS A 39 -11.52 -7.69 2.67
N LEU A 40 -12.09 -6.62 2.10
CA LEU A 40 -12.32 -5.36 2.80
C LEU A 40 -13.26 -5.52 3.99
N ALA A 41 -14.30 -6.35 3.87
CA ALA A 41 -15.21 -6.62 4.97
C ALA A 41 -14.48 -7.32 6.14
N GLU A 42 -13.59 -8.27 5.84
CA GLU A 42 -12.73 -8.90 6.86
C GLU A 42 -11.80 -7.88 7.54
N ILE A 43 -11.16 -7.01 6.76
CA ILE A 43 -10.32 -5.92 7.29
C ILE A 43 -11.13 -5.03 8.23
N PHE A 44 -12.32 -4.59 7.85
CA PHE A 44 -13.12 -3.70 8.69
C PHE A 44 -13.66 -4.37 9.96
N ASN A 45 -13.78 -5.70 9.98
CA ASN A 45 -14.10 -6.46 11.19
C ASN A 45 -12.90 -6.56 12.14
N ASN A 46 -11.68 -6.63 11.60
CA ASN A 46 -10.45 -6.83 12.38
C ASN A 46 -9.78 -5.52 12.79
N TYR A 47 -9.98 -4.44 12.04
CA TYR A 47 -9.28 -3.17 12.21
C TYR A 47 -10.24 -1.98 12.15
N GLN A 48 -10.03 -1.02 13.04
CA GLN A 48 -10.73 0.27 12.98
C GLN A 48 -10.07 1.17 11.92
N ILE A 49 -10.55 1.08 10.67
CA ILE A 49 -10.06 1.88 9.55
C ILE A 49 -10.70 3.27 9.57
N LYS A 50 -9.88 4.33 9.54
CA LYS A 50 -10.33 5.73 9.51
C LYS A 50 -10.41 6.29 8.09
N GLU A 51 -9.52 5.85 7.21
CA GLU A 51 -9.49 6.27 5.82
C GLU A 51 -8.85 5.20 4.92
N ILE A 52 -9.23 5.26 3.65
CA ILE A 52 -8.68 4.42 2.59
C ILE A 52 -7.84 5.29 1.67
N ILE A 53 -6.61 4.86 1.41
CA ILE A 53 -5.68 5.50 0.50
C ILE A 53 -5.60 4.63 -0.76
N ILE A 54 -5.81 5.20 -1.94
CA ILE A 54 -5.78 4.47 -3.21
C ILE A 54 -4.73 5.09 -4.11
N GLY A 55 -3.78 4.29 -4.59
CA GLY A 55 -2.86 4.71 -5.65
C GLY A 55 -3.60 5.00 -6.96
N ASP A 56 -3.19 6.00 -7.72
CA ASP A 56 -3.80 6.39 -9.01
C ASP A 56 -3.29 5.60 -10.23
N GLY A 57 -2.67 4.44 -9.99
CA GLY A 57 -2.15 3.56 -11.04
C GLY A 57 -3.23 2.86 -11.88
N THR A 58 -2.81 1.83 -12.62
CA THR A 58 -3.70 1.14 -13.57
C THR A 58 -4.88 0.46 -12.87
N GLY A 59 -6.11 0.89 -13.18
CA GLY A 59 -7.33 0.33 -12.61
C GLY A 59 -7.82 1.04 -11.34
N ALA A 60 -7.20 2.17 -10.98
CA ALA A 60 -7.56 2.96 -9.81
C ALA A 60 -9.00 3.48 -9.81
N ASP A 61 -9.49 3.98 -10.93
CA ASP A 61 -10.88 4.46 -11.04
C ASP A 61 -11.90 3.35 -10.76
N SER A 62 -11.65 2.15 -11.29
CA SER A 62 -12.49 0.97 -11.07
C SER A 62 -12.50 0.54 -9.61
N VAL A 63 -11.34 0.51 -8.95
CA VAL A 63 -11.24 0.18 -7.51
C VAL A 63 -11.92 1.25 -6.67
N LYS A 64 -11.70 2.53 -6.98
CA LYS A 64 -12.32 3.66 -6.28
C LYS A 64 -13.84 3.60 -6.38
N GLU A 65 -14.39 3.38 -7.57
CA GLU A 65 -15.84 3.26 -7.78
C GLU A 65 -16.44 2.10 -6.98
N MET A 66 -15.78 0.93 -7.04
CA MET A 66 -16.20 -0.27 -6.30
C MET A 66 -16.23 -0.03 -4.78
N VAL A 67 -15.17 0.56 -4.23
CA VAL A 67 -15.06 0.85 -2.79
C VAL A 67 -16.05 1.94 -2.39
N SER A 68 -16.15 3.03 -3.14
CA SER A 68 -17.04 4.16 -2.84
C SER A 68 -18.52 3.76 -2.88
N SER A 69 -18.88 2.85 -3.78
CA SER A 69 -20.25 2.34 -3.89
C SER A 69 -20.66 1.49 -2.68
N ARG A 70 -19.72 0.76 -2.09
CA ARG A 70 -19.97 -0.13 -0.95
C ARG A 70 -19.78 0.55 0.42
N TYR A 71 -18.90 1.54 0.49
CA TYR A 71 -18.46 2.21 1.70
C TYR A 71 -18.49 3.74 1.52
N SER A 72 -19.67 4.28 1.22
CA SER A 72 -19.89 5.71 0.93
C SER A 72 -19.47 6.66 2.04
N ASP A 73 -19.50 6.19 3.28
CA ASP A 73 -19.23 7.00 4.48
C ASP A 73 -17.74 7.04 4.85
N LEU A 74 -16.91 6.21 4.21
CA LEU A 74 -15.47 6.20 4.46
C LEU A 74 -14.75 7.27 3.65
N LYS A 75 -13.80 7.95 4.30
CA LYS A 75 -12.92 8.89 3.62
C LYS A 75 -11.98 8.12 2.69
N ILE A 76 -12.06 8.43 1.39
CA ILE A 76 -11.17 7.87 0.36
C ILE A 76 -10.27 8.97 -0.17
N THR A 77 -8.96 8.75 -0.14
CA THR A 77 -7.94 9.68 -0.65
C THR A 77 -7.18 9.03 -1.78
N MET A 78 -7.13 9.68 -2.94
CA MET A 78 -6.29 9.26 -4.06
C MET A 78 -4.87 9.82 -3.88
N VAL A 79 -3.84 9.03 -4.17
CA VAL A 79 -2.44 9.47 -4.17
C VAL A 79 -1.76 9.15 -5.50
N ALA A 80 -0.97 10.11 -5.99
CA ALA A 80 -0.38 10.04 -7.32
C ALA A 80 0.80 9.04 -7.44
N GLU A 81 1.03 8.43 -8.59
CA GLU A 81 2.14 7.49 -8.84
C GLU A 81 3.51 8.19 -8.81
N GLU A 82 3.57 9.52 -8.82
CA GLU A 82 4.80 10.26 -8.46
C GLU A 82 5.28 9.95 -7.03
N TYR A 83 4.40 9.40 -6.18
CA TYR A 83 4.74 8.74 -4.93
C TYR A 83 5.51 7.43 -5.12
N THR A 84 5.80 6.95 -6.33
CA THR A 84 6.63 5.75 -6.58
C THR A 84 8.03 6.08 -7.07
N THR A 85 8.38 7.38 -7.17
CA THR A 85 9.71 7.86 -7.58
C THR A 85 10.81 6.90 -7.13
N GLU A 86 11.51 6.31 -8.10
CA GLU A 86 12.50 5.24 -7.87
C GLU A 86 13.52 5.62 -6.78
N GLU A 87 13.81 6.91 -6.63
CA GLU A 87 14.67 7.46 -5.58
C GLU A 87 14.13 7.24 -4.15
N ALA A 88 12.82 7.34 -3.94
CA ALA A 88 12.19 7.10 -2.65
C ALA A 88 12.14 5.60 -2.32
N GLN A 89 11.93 4.74 -3.32
CA GLN A 89 12.06 3.29 -3.16
C GLN A 89 13.51 2.90 -2.84
N ALA A 90 14.49 3.52 -3.51
CA ALA A 90 15.90 3.33 -3.23
C ALA A 90 16.28 3.80 -1.81
N ARG A 91 15.68 4.88 -1.31
CA ARG A 91 15.84 5.35 0.08
C ARG A 91 15.22 4.39 1.09
N TYR A 92 14.00 3.93 0.88
CA TYR A 92 13.37 2.93 1.75
C TYR A 92 14.22 1.65 1.88
N LEU A 93 14.73 1.14 0.76
CA LEU A 93 15.63 -0.01 0.75
C LEU A 93 16.96 0.23 1.45
N LYS A 94 17.38 1.49 1.59
CA LYS A 94 18.60 1.86 2.31
C LYS A 94 18.35 2.00 3.81
N GLU A 95 17.15 2.43 4.20
CA GLU A 95 16.78 2.72 5.59
C GLU A 95 16.16 1.52 6.32
N LYS A 96 15.52 0.58 5.61
CA LYS A 96 15.00 -0.65 6.22
C LYS A 96 16.15 -1.59 6.60
N PRO A 97 16.22 -2.08 7.85
CA PRO A 97 17.24 -3.03 8.26
C PRO A 97 17.01 -4.38 7.58
N MET A 98 17.67 -4.61 6.43
CA MET A 98 17.69 -5.89 5.74
C MET A 98 18.49 -6.93 6.55
N SER A 99 17.93 -8.14 6.65
CA SER A 99 18.62 -9.28 7.25
C SER A 99 19.88 -9.62 6.45
N ASN A 100 20.90 -10.20 7.10
CA ASN A 100 22.20 -10.50 6.47
C ASN A 100 22.08 -11.41 5.24
N TYR A 101 21.01 -12.20 5.15
CA TYR A 101 20.70 -13.06 4.01
C TYR A 101 20.28 -12.27 2.75
N GLU A 102 19.46 -11.23 2.92
CA GLU A 102 18.98 -10.37 1.81
C GLU A 102 20.12 -9.53 1.21
N LYS A 103 21.08 -9.12 2.05
CA LYS A 103 22.30 -8.42 1.61
C LYS A 103 23.20 -9.30 0.74
N LEU A 104 23.25 -10.61 1.00
CA LEU A 104 24.07 -11.56 0.25
C LEU A 104 23.45 -11.84 -1.13
N LEU A 105 22.13 -12.00 -1.20
CA LEU A 105 21.40 -12.23 -2.45
C LEU A 105 21.52 -11.06 -3.44
N ARG A 106 21.51 -9.81 -2.93
CA ARG A 106 21.71 -8.59 -3.74
C ARG A 106 23.07 -8.49 -4.45
N LYS A 107 24.11 -9.17 -3.95
CA LYS A 107 25.46 -9.12 -4.55
C LYS A 107 25.66 -10.13 -5.68
N VAL A 108 24.88 -11.21 -5.69
CA VAL A 108 25.05 -12.33 -6.65
C VAL A 108 24.20 -12.12 -7.90
N VAL A 109 23.12 -11.34 -7.80
CA VAL A 109 22.23 -11.10 -8.93
C VAL A 109 22.03 -9.60 -9.13
N SER A 110 22.32 -9.10 -10.33
CA SER A 110 21.81 -7.82 -10.83
C SER A 110 20.29 -7.95 -11.03
N TRP A 111 19.57 -8.19 -9.95
CA TRP A 111 18.12 -8.22 -9.94
C TRP A 111 17.65 -6.77 -10.07
N LYS A 112 17.25 -6.40 -11.29
CA LYS A 112 16.29 -5.32 -11.46
C LYS A 112 15.18 -5.55 -10.44
N LEU A 113 15.05 -4.58 -9.56
CA LEU A 113 14.12 -4.38 -8.44
C LEU A 113 12.63 -4.61 -8.74
N LYS A 114 12.24 -5.23 -9.86
CA LYS A 114 10.84 -5.35 -10.25
C LYS A 114 10.03 -6.21 -9.27
N LYS A 115 10.52 -7.41 -8.93
CA LYS A 115 9.67 -8.43 -8.31
C LYS A 115 9.36 -8.29 -6.82
N PRO A 116 10.24 -7.78 -5.92
CA PRO A 116 9.88 -7.69 -4.50
C PRO A 116 9.14 -6.39 -4.15
N LEU A 117 8.98 -5.45 -5.08
CA LEU A 117 8.29 -4.18 -4.85
C LEU A 117 6.81 -4.22 -5.24
N ASP A 118 6.44 -5.00 -6.26
CA ASP A 118 5.03 -5.18 -6.67
C ASP A 118 4.15 -5.60 -5.48
N ASP A 119 4.64 -6.52 -4.64
CA ASP A 119 3.89 -7.00 -3.47
C ASP A 119 3.84 -6.00 -2.29
N TYR A 120 4.58 -4.89 -2.38
CA TYR A 120 4.73 -3.89 -1.32
C TYR A 120 4.16 -2.52 -1.69
N ALA A 121 3.67 -2.34 -2.92
CA ALA A 121 3.20 -1.06 -3.42
C ALA A 121 2.16 -0.41 -2.50
N ALA A 122 1.17 -1.18 -2.02
CA ALA A 122 0.16 -0.70 -1.08
C ALA A 122 0.77 -0.22 0.25
N LEU A 123 1.75 -0.95 0.80
CA LEU A 123 2.43 -0.53 2.03
C LEU A 123 3.16 0.81 1.82
N ILE A 124 3.90 0.92 0.71
CA ILE A 124 4.67 2.12 0.37
C ILE A 124 3.74 3.32 0.16
N ILE A 125 2.58 3.12 -0.48
CA ILE A 125 1.53 4.13 -0.62
C ILE A 125 1.10 4.65 0.76
N GLY A 126 0.82 3.74 1.70
CA GLY A 126 0.41 4.08 3.06
C GLY A 126 1.49 4.81 3.86
N GLU A 127 2.74 4.32 3.85
CA GLU A 127 3.87 4.96 4.54
C GLU A 127 4.12 6.38 4.03
N LYS A 128 4.08 6.58 2.71
CA LYS A 128 4.34 7.90 2.13
C LYS A 128 3.20 8.89 2.34
N TYR A 129 1.96 8.40 2.39
CA TYR A 129 0.84 9.21 2.80
C TYR A 129 1.05 9.76 4.22
N LEU A 130 1.46 8.88 5.15
CA LEU A 130 1.80 9.28 6.52
C LEU A 130 3.00 10.25 6.58
N ASP A 131 4.06 10.02 5.79
CA ASP A 131 5.20 10.95 5.71
C ASP A 131 4.80 12.36 5.25
N LYS A 132 3.79 12.48 4.38
CA LYS A 132 3.29 13.80 3.98
C LYS A 132 2.44 14.44 5.06
N LEU A 133 1.62 13.68 5.77
CA LEU A 133 0.88 14.20 6.92
C LEU A 133 1.84 14.78 7.97
N ASP A 134 2.92 14.05 8.30
CA ASP A 134 3.93 14.49 9.27
C ASP A 134 4.70 15.77 8.84
N LYS A 135 4.70 16.13 7.56
CA LYS A 135 5.38 17.33 7.02
C LYS A 135 4.47 18.54 6.91
N ILE A 136 3.16 18.36 7.06
CA ILE A 136 2.15 19.42 6.95
C ILE A 136 1.83 20.01 8.34
N ASP A 137 2.12 19.26 9.41
CA ASP A 137 2.14 19.73 10.80
C ASP A 137 3.50 20.36 11.18
#